data_AF-A0A2D7HHW4-F1
#
_entry.id   AF-A0A2D7HHW4-F1
#
_cell.length_a   1.000
_cell.length_b   1.000
_cell.length_c   1.000
_cell.angle_alpha   90.00
_cell.angle_beta   90.00
_cell.angle_gamma   90.00
#
_symmetry.space_group_name_H-M   'P 1'
#
loop_
_entity.id
_entity.type
_entity.pdbx_description
1 polymer ?
#
loop_
_entity_poly.entity_id
_entity_poly.type
_entity_poly.pdbx_seq_one_letter_code
_entity_poly.pdbx_strand_id
1 'polypeptide(L)'
;MIVVWSFWVASSVASFLNVVAWRMPRGESINGRSHCPRCLSQLKARDNFPVFGWLALHGRCRACRLPISSRYPIVESVVGFSLTATVVAELYQVSLPGQAQTYGGALWFPRLDPLILVTLIYHVVGLTICWALGLIRFDGNRLPANLSYFALIVTIVPILVFPTLMIVPWQMEVQDDWRPDGRYVDAIIRVITAIVAATALGRYLAKVFCPTADPKLDPLGKSTVRLIDLIVILSIPSLLVGWQASPAVIVLASVLAFWIRPIMPRQTDAFGRFAIAMPVALTFQIVFWRRLDSADTATGLLFPLWPSENSSPGVMLFWLFMVGMVPLWLRESPANTNPNTANTNPNTGDAELSSDLALKDAAFEQELAVEDRKLGDASGAAREPTERKRDADT
;
A
#
# COMPACT_ATOMS: atom_id res chain seq x y z
N MET A 1 -26.63 9.54 -4.53
CA MET A 1 -25.91 9.27 -5.79
C MET A 1 -24.40 9.36 -5.61
N ILE A 2 -23.87 10.47 -5.07
CA ILE A 2 -22.42 10.66 -4.92
C ILE A 2 -21.73 9.58 -4.08
N VAL A 3 -22.30 9.19 -2.94
CA VAL A 3 -21.73 8.13 -2.07
C VAL A 3 -21.58 6.80 -2.81
N VAL A 4 -22.62 6.40 -3.55
CA VAL A 4 -22.64 5.14 -4.31
C VAL A 4 -21.62 5.20 -5.45
N TRP A 5 -21.54 6.33 -6.16
CA TRP A 5 -20.56 6.52 -7.22
C TRP A 5 -19.12 6.51 -6.69
N SER A 6 -18.86 7.23 -5.59
CA SER A 6 -17.55 7.24 -4.93
C SER A 6 -17.15 5.86 -4.43
N PHE A 7 -18.08 5.09 -3.85
CA PHE A 7 -17.84 3.71 -3.44
C PHE A 7 -17.47 2.82 -4.61
N TRP A 8 -18.16 2.95 -5.74
CA TRP A 8 -17.85 2.18 -6.93
C TRP A 8 -16.45 2.48 -7.48
N VAL A 9 -16.07 3.76 -7.57
CA VAL A 9 -14.72 4.17 -7.97
C VAL A 9 -13.68 3.67 -6.96
N ALA A 10 -13.93 3.85 -5.67
CA ALA A 10 -13.03 3.43 -4.60
C ALA A 10 -12.81 1.92 -4.56
N SER A 11 -13.86 1.11 -4.72
CA SER A 11 -13.73 -0.35 -4.80
C SER A 11 -13.03 -0.79 -6.08
N SER A 12 -13.09 -0.02 -7.16
CA SER A 12 -12.29 -0.29 -8.37
C SER A 12 -10.79 -0.06 -8.12
N VAL A 13 -10.44 1.03 -7.42
CA VAL A 13 -9.07 1.27 -6.93
C VAL A 13 -8.61 0.13 -6.02
N ALA A 14 -9.47 -0.31 -5.10
CA ALA A 14 -9.18 -1.43 -4.21
C ALA A 14 -8.92 -2.76 -4.96
N SER A 15 -9.69 -3.03 -6.03
CA SER A 15 -9.46 -4.19 -6.89
C SER A 15 -8.09 -4.13 -7.57
N PHE A 16 -7.70 -2.94 -8.05
CA PHE A 16 -6.34 -2.72 -8.59
C PHE A 16 -5.26 -2.90 -7.51
N LEU A 17 -5.48 -2.44 -6.28
CA LEU A 17 -4.53 -2.63 -5.18
C LEU A 17 -4.27 -4.11 -4.86
N ASN A 18 -5.23 -5.02 -5.04
CA ASN A 18 -4.98 -6.46 -4.93
C ASN A 18 -3.94 -6.94 -5.97
N VAL A 19 -3.99 -6.41 -7.20
CA VAL A 19 -3.00 -6.72 -8.24
C VAL A 19 -1.64 -6.17 -7.87
N VAL A 20 -1.57 -4.92 -7.41
CA VAL A 20 -0.33 -4.28 -6.96
C VAL A 20 0.29 -5.07 -5.81
N ALA A 21 -0.49 -5.41 -4.79
CA ALA A 21 -0.01 -6.14 -3.62
C ALA A 21 0.51 -7.54 -3.95
N TRP A 22 -0.07 -8.19 -4.97
CA TRP A 22 0.38 -9.49 -5.43
C TRP A 22 1.63 -9.43 -6.33
N ARG A 23 1.62 -8.57 -7.35
CA ARG A 23 2.62 -8.59 -8.44
C ARG A 23 3.89 -7.82 -8.12
N MET A 24 3.77 -6.63 -7.52
CA MET A 24 4.94 -5.76 -7.29
C MET A 24 6.03 -6.40 -6.42
N PRO A 25 5.72 -7.08 -5.30
CA PRO A 25 6.75 -7.75 -4.49
C PRO A 25 7.43 -8.93 -5.21
N ARG A 26 6.80 -9.47 -6.26
CA ARG A 26 7.32 -10.57 -7.08
C ARG A 26 8.10 -10.08 -8.31
N GLY A 27 8.21 -8.77 -8.52
CA GLY A 27 8.81 -8.19 -9.72
C GLY A 27 7.99 -8.43 -10.99
N GLU A 28 6.74 -8.87 -10.86
CA GLU A 28 5.85 -9.09 -11.99
C GLU A 28 5.28 -7.76 -12.51
N SER A 29 5.03 -7.68 -13.82
CA SER A 29 4.38 -6.52 -14.42
C SER A 29 2.95 -6.34 -13.91
N ILE A 30 2.62 -5.13 -13.47
CA ILE A 30 1.25 -4.73 -13.13
C ILE A 30 0.33 -4.71 -14.36
N ASN A 31 0.90 -4.69 -15.57
CA ASN A 31 0.15 -4.75 -16.82
C ASN A 31 -0.26 -6.19 -17.13
N GLY A 32 -1.54 -6.41 -17.37
CA GLY A 32 -2.08 -7.72 -17.79
C GLY A 32 -3.50 -7.93 -17.33
N ARG A 33 -4.20 -8.89 -17.94
CA ARG A 33 -5.54 -9.28 -17.51
C ARG A 33 -5.48 -10.03 -16.18
N SER A 34 -6.59 -10.04 -15.45
CA SER A 34 -6.78 -10.91 -14.30
C SER A 34 -7.13 -12.32 -14.77
N HIS A 35 -6.55 -13.33 -14.12
CA HIS A 35 -6.79 -14.74 -14.45
C HIS A 35 -7.07 -15.53 -13.17
N CYS A 36 -7.79 -16.63 -13.31
CA CYS A 36 -7.98 -17.56 -12.20
C CYS A 36 -6.65 -18.23 -11.84
N PRO A 37 -6.20 -18.23 -10.57
CA PRO A 37 -4.93 -18.87 -10.19
C PRO A 37 -4.95 -20.40 -10.30
N ARG A 38 -6.11 -21.02 -10.52
CA ARG A 38 -6.26 -22.49 -10.59
C ARG A 38 -6.32 -23.01 -12.02
N CYS A 39 -7.14 -22.41 -12.87
CA CYS A 39 -7.32 -22.84 -14.25
C CYS A 39 -6.72 -21.89 -15.28
N LEU A 40 -6.12 -20.77 -14.84
CA LEU A 40 -5.51 -19.74 -15.67
C LEU A 40 -6.45 -19.14 -16.73
N SER A 41 -7.76 -19.39 -16.64
CA SER A 41 -8.73 -18.77 -17.53
C SER A 41 -8.77 -17.27 -17.27
N GLN A 42 -8.72 -16.47 -18.34
CA GLN A 42 -8.92 -15.03 -18.27
C GLN A 42 -10.30 -14.69 -17.69
N LEU A 43 -10.35 -13.78 -16.72
CA LEU A 43 -11.59 -13.25 -16.17
C LEU A 43 -12.19 -12.25 -17.16
N LYS A 44 -13.50 -12.36 -17.41
CA LYS A 44 -14.23 -11.38 -18.23
C LYS A 44 -14.38 -10.08 -17.44
N ALA A 45 -14.50 -8.94 -18.12
CA ALA A 45 -14.66 -7.63 -17.45
C ALA A 45 -15.84 -7.62 -16.46
N ARG A 46 -16.95 -8.29 -16.77
CA ARG A 46 -18.11 -8.43 -15.87
C ARG A 46 -17.84 -9.24 -14.60
N ASP A 47 -16.83 -10.13 -14.62
CA ASP A 47 -16.44 -10.94 -13.47
C ASP A 47 -15.51 -10.15 -12.52
N ASN A 48 -14.94 -9.04 -13.00
CA ASN A 48 -14.08 -8.12 -12.24
C ASN A 48 -14.84 -6.94 -11.64
N PHE A 49 -16.18 -6.94 -11.66
CA PHE A 49 -16.94 -5.88 -11.02
C PHE A 49 -16.72 -5.97 -9.49
N PRO A 50 -16.14 -4.94 -8.83
CA PRO A 50 -15.74 -5.05 -7.42
C PRO A 50 -16.91 -5.46 -6.53
N VAL A 51 -16.67 -6.40 -5.61
CA VAL A 51 -17.64 -7.01 -4.67
C VAL A 51 -18.74 -7.82 -5.37
N PHE A 52 -19.46 -7.23 -6.32
CA PHE A 52 -20.62 -7.84 -6.99
C PHE A 52 -20.24 -8.97 -7.94
N GLY A 53 -19.07 -8.94 -8.57
CA GLY A 53 -18.58 -10.02 -9.43
C GLY A 53 -18.40 -11.31 -8.65
N TRP A 54 -17.83 -11.23 -7.44
CA TRP A 54 -17.69 -12.37 -6.54
C TRP A 54 -19.05 -12.88 -6.04
N LEU A 55 -19.97 -11.97 -5.66
CA LEU A 55 -21.32 -12.33 -5.23
C LEU A 55 -22.13 -13.00 -6.35
N ALA A 56 -22.11 -12.45 -7.56
CA ALA A 56 -22.81 -13.02 -8.73
C ALA A 56 -22.28 -14.41 -9.11
N LEU A 57 -20.98 -14.64 -8.90
CA LEU A 57 -20.33 -15.93 -9.10
C LEU A 57 -20.47 -16.88 -7.90
N HIS A 58 -21.17 -16.49 -6.83
CA HIS A 58 -21.32 -17.24 -5.58
C HIS A 58 -19.97 -17.69 -5.00
N GLY A 59 -18.95 -16.83 -5.16
CA GLY A 59 -17.59 -17.10 -4.73
C GLY A 59 -16.89 -18.25 -5.47
N ARG A 60 -17.30 -18.61 -6.69
CA ARG A 60 -16.69 -19.69 -7.48
C ARG A 60 -16.27 -19.22 -8.87
N CYS A 61 -15.13 -19.72 -9.36
CA CYS A 61 -14.67 -19.40 -10.71
C CYS A 61 -15.68 -19.90 -11.75
N ARG A 62 -16.00 -19.06 -12.75
CA ARG A 62 -16.92 -19.40 -13.83
C ARG A 62 -16.47 -20.63 -14.65
N ALA A 63 -15.17 -20.79 -14.88
CA ALA A 63 -14.62 -21.85 -15.72
C ALA A 63 -14.44 -23.17 -14.95
N CYS A 64 -13.72 -23.14 -13.81
CA CYS A 64 -13.37 -24.35 -13.08
C CYS A 64 -14.25 -24.61 -11.84
N ARG A 65 -15.19 -23.71 -11.49
CA ARG A 65 -16.08 -23.77 -10.31
C ARG A 65 -15.38 -23.89 -8.95
N LEU A 66 -14.05 -23.77 -8.91
CA LEU A 66 -13.29 -23.75 -7.67
C LEU A 66 -13.57 -22.45 -6.89
N PRO A 67 -13.54 -22.48 -5.55
CA PRO A 67 -13.80 -21.32 -4.72
C PRO A 67 -12.75 -20.22 -4.95
N ILE A 68 -13.22 -18.99 -5.08
CA ILE A 68 -12.42 -17.75 -5.09
C ILE A 68 -12.38 -17.24 -3.66
N SER A 69 -11.18 -16.91 -3.17
CA SER A 69 -10.97 -16.42 -1.80
C SER A 69 -11.87 -15.22 -1.48
N SER A 70 -12.53 -15.24 -0.32
CA SER A 70 -13.32 -14.12 0.21
C SER A 70 -12.47 -12.90 0.56
N ARG A 71 -11.15 -13.06 0.59
CA ARG A 71 -10.20 -11.95 0.76
C ARG A 71 -10.44 -10.82 -0.24
N TYR A 72 -10.66 -11.16 -1.52
CA TYR A 72 -10.81 -10.16 -2.59
C TYR A 72 -11.99 -9.20 -2.33
N PRO A 73 -13.24 -9.69 -2.17
CA PRO A 73 -14.37 -8.80 -1.88
C PRO A 73 -14.26 -8.09 -0.53
N ILE A 74 -13.58 -8.68 0.48
CA ILE A 74 -13.33 -8.02 1.76
C ILE A 74 -12.40 -6.81 1.58
N VAL A 75 -11.26 -6.98 0.90
CA VAL A 75 -10.33 -5.88 0.62
C VAL A 75 -11.02 -4.80 -0.21
N GLU A 76 -11.77 -5.18 -1.25
CA GLU A 76 -12.52 -4.26 -2.10
C GLU A 76 -13.56 -3.44 -1.33
N SER A 77 -14.19 -4.05 -0.33
CA SER A 77 -15.17 -3.38 0.52
C SER A 77 -14.49 -2.46 1.54
N VAL A 78 -13.49 -2.96 2.27
CA VAL A 78 -12.84 -2.19 3.35
C VAL A 78 -12.10 -0.97 2.81
N VAL A 79 -11.29 -1.14 1.76
CA VAL A 79 -10.62 -0.02 1.08
C VAL A 79 -11.66 0.90 0.42
N GLY A 80 -12.70 0.32 -0.21
CA GLY A 80 -13.80 1.05 -0.80
C GLY A 80 -14.49 2.00 0.18
N PHE A 81 -14.87 1.49 1.36
CA PHE A 81 -15.46 2.29 2.43
C PHE A 81 -14.49 3.32 3.00
N SER A 82 -13.21 2.97 3.18
CA SER A 82 -12.18 3.87 3.70
C SER A 82 -11.98 5.11 2.80
N LEU A 83 -11.80 4.90 1.50
CA LEU A 83 -11.66 6.00 0.55
C LEU A 83 -12.99 6.78 0.38
N THR A 84 -14.14 6.09 0.37
CA THR A 84 -15.45 6.75 0.27
C THR A 84 -15.73 7.64 1.47
N ALA A 85 -15.41 7.18 2.68
CA ALA A 85 -15.58 7.96 3.90
C ALA A 85 -14.73 9.24 3.84
N THR A 86 -13.49 9.14 3.38
CA THR A 86 -12.59 10.28 3.16
C THR A 86 -13.17 11.26 2.14
N VAL A 87 -13.61 10.76 0.97
CA VAL A 87 -14.22 11.57 -0.09
C VAL A 87 -15.46 12.31 0.41
N VAL A 88 -16.35 11.62 1.11
CA VAL A 88 -17.58 12.22 1.64
C VAL A 88 -17.24 13.24 2.74
N ALA A 89 -16.35 12.91 3.68
CA ALA A 89 -15.99 13.81 4.76
C ALA A 89 -15.43 15.15 4.25
N GLU A 90 -14.56 15.11 3.25
CA GLU A 90 -13.94 16.32 2.71
C GLU A 90 -14.84 17.10 1.77
N LEU A 91 -15.60 16.43 0.88
CA LEU A 91 -16.58 17.11 0.02
C LEU A 91 -17.65 17.85 0.81
N TYR A 92 -18.05 17.29 1.97
CA TYR A 92 -19.00 17.94 2.88
C TYR A 92 -18.32 18.82 3.94
N GLN A 93 -17.01 18.99 3.86
CA GLN A 93 -16.21 19.87 4.73
C GLN A 93 -16.36 19.54 6.22
N VAL A 94 -16.57 18.26 6.54
CA VAL A 94 -16.78 17.75 7.91
C VAL A 94 -15.52 17.91 8.75
N SER A 95 -14.36 17.71 8.13
CA SER A 95 -13.06 17.60 8.79
C SER A 95 -11.97 18.40 8.07
N LEU A 96 -12.33 19.42 7.30
CA LEU A 96 -11.33 20.34 6.73
C LEU A 96 -10.87 21.35 7.79
N PRO A 97 -9.56 21.62 7.91
CA PRO A 97 -9.02 22.65 8.80
C PRO A 97 -9.37 24.05 8.34
N GLY A 98 -9.34 25.02 9.27
CA GLY A 98 -9.54 26.43 8.98
C GLY A 98 -10.96 26.84 8.54
N GLN A 99 -11.93 25.92 8.53
CA GLN A 99 -13.31 26.17 8.13
C GLN A 99 -14.22 26.40 9.34
N ALA A 100 -14.69 27.62 9.58
CA ALA A 100 -15.55 27.93 10.74
C ALA A 100 -16.95 27.28 10.68
N GLN A 101 -17.45 26.93 9.49
CA GLN A 101 -18.80 26.37 9.30
C GLN A 101 -18.74 24.99 8.62
N THR A 102 -19.57 24.05 9.07
CA THR A 102 -19.74 22.74 8.44
C THR A 102 -20.91 22.79 7.45
N TYR A 103 -20.71 23.33 6.26
CA TYR A 103 -21.77 23.38 5.25
C TYR A 103 -21.23 23.17 3.83
N GLY A 104 -20.93 21.92 3.49
CA GLY A 104 -20.42 21.53 2.18
C GLY A 104 -21.44 21.51 1.03
N GLY A 105 -22.64 22.10 1.19
CA GLY A 105 -23.68 22.14 0.17
C GLY A 105 -24.72 21.00 0.28
N ALA A 106 -25.55 20.85 -0.76
CA ALA A 106 -26.58 19.83 -0.80
C ALA A 106 -26.00 18.43 -1.04
N LEU A 107 -26.69 17.36 -0.60
CA LEU A 107 -26.22 15.97 -0.71
C LEU A 107 -25.96 15.49 -2.16
N TRP A 108 -26.53 16.18 -3.15
CA TRP A 108 -26.35 15.87 -4.57
C TRP A 108 -25.48 16.91 -5.30
N PHE A 109 -25.12 18.01 -4.63
CA PHE A 109 -24.34 19.11 -5.21
C PHE A 109 -23.44 19.72 -4.14
N PRO A 110 -22.30 19.07 -3.81
CA PRO A 110 -21.35 19.63 -2.88
C PRO A 110 -20.71 20.88 -3.48
N ARG A 111 -20.35 21.83 -2.62
CA ARG A 111 -19.60 23.02 -3.04
C ARG A 111 -18.16 22.60 -3.33
N LEU A 112 -17.79 22.61 -4.61
CA LEU A 112 -16.44 22.30 -5.05
C LEU A 112 -15.60 23.58 -5.07
N ASP A 113 -14.55 23.60 -4.26
CA ASP A 113 -13.50 24.60 -4.26
C ASP A 113 -12.20 23.93 -4.76
N PRO A 114 -11.34 24.62 -5.55
CA PRO A 114 -10.06 24.07 -5.98
C PRO A 114 -9.19 23.53 -4.85
N LEU A 115 -9.17 24.18 -3.68
CA LEU A 115 -8.41 23.74 -2.53
C LEU A 115 -8.97 22.43 -1.95
N ILE A 116 -10.29 22.30 -1.88
CA ILE A 116 -10.95 21.06 -1.43
C ILE A 116 -10.61 19.91 -2.37
N LEU A 117 -10.66 20.15 -3.69
CA LEU A 117 -10.34 19.13 -4.67
C LEU A 117 -8.88 18.68 -4.59
N VAL A 118 -7.94 19.62 -4.45
CA VAL A 118 -6.51 19.31 -4.35
C VAL A 118 -6.19 18.57 -3.05
N THR A 119 -6.77 18.99 -1.91
CA THR A 119 -6.67 18.29 -0.63
C THR A 119 -7.25 16.87 -0.70
N LEU A 120 -8.42 16.73 -1.31
CA LEU A 120 -9.08 15.45 -1.50
C LEU A 120 -8.23 14.49 -2.33
N ILE A 121 -7.69 14.96 -3.46
CA ILE A 121 -6.81 14.15 -4.30
C ILE A 121 -5.58 13.72 -3.50
N TYR A 122 -4.97 14.65 -2.75
CA TYR A 122 -3.79 14.38 -1.94
C TYR A 122 -4.04 13.29 -0.89
N HIS A 123 -5.13 13.40 -0.11
CA HIS A 123 -5.47 12.39 0.90
C HIS A 123 -5.89 11.05 0.29
N VAL A 124 -6.69 11.04 -0.77
CA VAL A 124 -7.09 9.79 -1.44
C VAL A 124 -5.88 9.06 -1.99
N VAL A 125 -4.94 9.76 -2.62
CA VAL A 125 -3.69 9.17 -3.14
C VAL A 125 -2.83 8.65 -2.00
N GLY A 126 -2.59 9.44 -0.97
CA GLY A 126 -1.78 9.03 0.19
C GLY A 126 -2.39 7.85 0.95
N LEU A 127 -3.71 7.83 1.13
CA LEU A 127 -4.44 6.73 1.76
C LEU A 127 -4.43 5.46 0.89
N THR A 128 -4.54 5.60 -0.43
CA THR A 128 -4.39 4.49 -1.40
C THR A 128 -2.99 3.88 -1.31
N ILE A 129 -1.94 4.71 -1.24
CA ILE A 129 -0.56 4.27 -1.01
C ILE A 129 -0.44 3.53 0.32
N CYS A 130 -0.99 4.10 1.41
CA CYS A 130 -0.96 3.47 2.72
C CYS A 130 -1.65 2.09 2.73
N TRP A 131 -2.77 1.95 2.01
CA TRP A 131 -3.42 0.65 1.78
C TRP A 131 -2.54 -0.33 0.99
N ALA A 132 -1.87 0.13 -0.07
CA ALA A 132 -0.99 -0.72 -0.87
C ALA A 132 0.17 -1.29 -0.03
N LEU A 133 0.85 -0.42 0.73
CA LEU A 133 1.94 -0.83 1.63
C LEU A 133 1.43 -1.77 2.73
N GLY A 134 0.27 -1.46 3.32
CA GLY A 134 -0.39 -2.29 4.32
C GLY A 134 -0.72 -3.68 3.82
N LEU A 135 -1.28 -3.81 2.61
CA LEU A 135 -1.63 -5.09 1.98
C LEU A 135 -0.39 -5.94 1.66
N ILE A 136 0.65 -5.32 1.09
CA ILE A 136 1.91 -6.03 0.79
C ILE A 136 2.52 -6.59 2.08
N ARG A 137 2.55 -5.78 3.14
CA ARG A 137 3.13 -6.21 4.41
C ARG A 137 2.26 -7.24 5.13
N PHE A 138 0.94 -7.12 5.02
CA PHE A 138 -0.01 -8.12 5.52
C PHE A 138 0.19 -9.50 4.86
N ASP A 139 0.64 -9.53 3.61
CA ASP A 139 1.03 -10.76 2.91
C ASP A 139 2.38 -11.34 3.34
N GLY A 140 3.06 -10.71 4.30
CA GLY A 140 4.39 -11.11 4.74
C GLY A 140 5.52 -10.72 3.78
N ASN A 141 5.19 -10.07 2.66
CA ASN A 141 6.16 -9.61 1.67
C ASN A 141 6.92 -8.38 2.18
N ARG A 142 8.09 -8.15 1.58
CA ARG A 142 8.88 -6.93 1.77
C ARG A 142 8.35 -5.83 0.86
N LEU A 143 8.49 -4.58 1.27
CA LEU A 143 8.12 -3.46 0.40
C LEU A 143 9.16 -3.34 -0.73
N PRO A 144 8.73 -3.35 -2.00
CA PRO A 144 9.67 -3.20 -3.10
C PRO A 144 10.15 -1.73 -3.15
N ALA A 145 11.46 -1.52 -3.31
CA ALA A 145 12.09 -0.23 -3.12
C ALA A 145 11.52 0.86 -4.05
N ASN A 146 11.23 0.50 -5.31
CA ASN A 146 10.58 1.39 -6.28
C ASN A 146 9.21 1.91 -5.79
N LEU A 147 8.40 1.08 -5.13
CA LEU A 147 7.14 1.50 -4.54
C LEU A 147 7.35 2.45 -3.37
N SER A 148 8.34 2.17 -2.51
CA SER A 148 8.68 3.03 -1.37
C SER A 148 9.15 4.41 -1.82
N TYR A 149 10.01 4.50 -2.84
CA TYR A 149 10.43 5.79 -3.42
C TYR A 149 9.27 6.52 -4.07
N PHE A 150 8.46 5.83 -4.87
CA PHE A 150 7.26 6.41 -5.47
C PHE A 150 6.30 6.97 -4.41
N ALA A 151 6.05 6.20 -3.35
CA ALA A 151 5.19 6.59 -2.23
C ALA A 151 5.67 7.88 -1.55
N LEU A 152 6.98 7.98 -1.26
CA LEU A 152 7.58 9.17 -0.65
C LEU A 152 7.56 10.37 -1.60
N ILE A 153 7.89 10.19 -2.88
CA ILE A 153 7.87 11.29 -3.87
C ILE A 153 6.46 11.84 -4.03
N VAL A 154 5.46 10.97 -4.21
CA VAL A 154 4.07 11.36 -4.42
C VAL A 154 3.45 12.01 -3.20
N THR A 155 3.96 11.76 -1.99
CA THR A 155 3.49 12.43 -0.77
C THR A 155 4.25 13.72 -0.47
N ILE A 156 5.57 13.75 -0.69
CA ILE A 156 6.42 14.92 -0.39
C ILE A 156 6.26 16.02 -1.43
N VAL A 157 6.33 15.69 -2.73
CA VAL A 157 6.36 16.71 -3.80
C VAL A 157 5.11 17.59 -3.79
N PRO A 158 3.86 17.06 -3.66
CA PRO A 158 2.68 17.91 -3.58
C PRO A 158 2.71 18.89 -2.41
N ILE A 159 3.20 18.50 -1.22
CA ILE A 159 3.34 19.41 -0.07
C ILE A 159 4.29 20.57 -0.42
N LEU A 160 5.41 20.28 -1.09
CA LEU A 160 6.40 21.30 -1.45
C LEU A 160 5.93 22.23 -2.58
N VAL A 161 5.15 21.71 -3.53
CA VAL A 161 4.60 22.50 -4.65
C VAL A 161 3.39 23.31 -4.21
N PHE A 162 2.51 22.73 -3.39
CA PHE A 162 1.31 23.34 -2.84
C PHE A 162 1.35 23.33 -1.31
N PRO A 163 2.07 24.27 -0.68
CA PRO A 163 2.10 24.39 0.78
C PRO A 163 0.70 24.55 1.40
N THR A 164 -0.32 24.95 0.66
CA THR A 164 -1.70 25.00 1.14
C THR A 164 -2.31 23.62 1.43
N LEU A 165 -1.68 22.53 0.98
CA LEU A 165 -2.01 21.17 1.42
C LEU A 165 -1.63 20.93 2.89
N MET A 166 -0.91 21.88 3.52
CA MET A 166 -0.64 21.84 4.95
C MET A 166 -1.91 22.12 5.74
N ILE A 167 -2.50 21.04 6.20
CA ILE A 167 -3.69 21.03 7.08
C ILE A 167 -3.36 21.35 8.54
N VAL A 168 -2.09 21.17 8.93
CA VAL A 168 -1.59 21.36 10.31
C VAL A 168 -0.22 22.06 10.21
N PRO A 169 -0.03 23.22 10.87
CA PRO A 169 1.25 23.93 10.93
C PRO A 169 2.31 23.10 11.69
N TRP A 170 3.59 23.42 11.54
CA TRP A 170 4.65 22.72 12.28
C TRP A 170 4.72 23.12 13.77
N GLN A 171 4.19 24.30 14.10
CA GLN A 171 4.08 24.83 15.47
C GLN A 171 2.84 24.28 16.16
N MET A 172 2.84 24.29 17.50
CA MET A 172 1.67 23.90 18.31
C MET A 172 0.71 25.07 18.58
N GLU A 173 1.11 26.30 18.25
CA GLU A 173 0.29 27.50 18.36
C GLU A 173 0.80 28.52 17.34
N VAL A 174 -0.09 29.08 16.52
CA VAL A 174 0.24 30.09 15.51
C VAL A 174 -0.27 31.43 16.00
N GLN A 175 0.60 32.44 16.10
CA GLN A 175 0.17 33.83 16.33
C GLN A 175 -0.36 34.44 15.03
N ASP A 176 -1.49 35.15 15.11
CA ASP A 176 -2.24 35.69 13.97
C ASP A 176 -1.46 36.67 13.05
N ASP A 177 -0.29 37.18 13.49
CA ASP A 177 0.47 38.24 12.80
C ASP A 177 1.58 37.75 11.85
N TRP A 178 1.70 36.44 11.61
CA TRP A 178 2.79 35.93 10.77
C TRP A 178 2.52 36.09 9.26
N ARG A 179 3.36 36.91 8.59
CA ARG A 179 3.25 37.26 7.16
C ARG A 179 3.51 36.06 6.21
N PRO A 180 2.94 36.08 4.98
CA PRO A 180 2.80 34.90 4.12
C PRO A 180 4.04 34.46 3.32
N ASP A 181 5.20 35.12 3.49
CA ASP A 181 6.42 34.89 2.68
C ASP A 181 7.20 33.62 3.09
N GLY A 182 6.74 32.87 4.11
CA GLY A 182 7.41 31.68 4.65
C GLY A 182 6.74 30.32 4.36
N ARG A 183 5.69 30.24 3.54
CA ARG A 183 4.91 28.99 3.36
C ARG A 183 5.75 27.80 2.85
N TYR A 184 6.78 28.05 2.05
CA TYR A 184 7.70 27.00 1.58
C TYR A 184 8.67 26.53 2.67
N VAL A 185 9.10 27.43 3.56
CA VAL A 185 9.95 27.07 4.71
C VAL A 185 9.16 26.17 5.66
N ASP A 186 7.90 26.50 5.94
CA ASP A 186 7.01 25.66 6.75
C ASP A 186 6.77 24.29 6.11
N ALA A 187 6.57 24.24 4.79
CA ALA A 187 6.41 22.98 4.06
C ALA A 187 7.66 22.08 4.20
N ILE A 188 8.85 22.66 4.08
CA ILE A 188 10.12 21.95 4.27
C ILE A 188 10.25 21.46 5.72
N ILE A 189 10.00 22.32 6.71
CA ILE A 189 10.07 21.96 8.13
C ILE A 189 9.07 20.84 8.45
N ARG A 190 7.86 20.88 7.88
CA ARG A 190 6.85 19.83 8.07
C ARG A 190 7.31 18.49 7.49
N VAL A 191 7.86 18.48 6.27
CA VAL A 191 8.39 17.25 5.68
C VAL A 191 9.50 16.69 6.57
N ILE A 192 10.44 17.53 7.03
CA ILE A 192 11.53 17.12 7.90
C ILE A 192 11.00 16.55 9.21
N THR A 193 10.11 17.28 9.91
CA THR A 193 9.56 16.85 11.20
C THR A 193 8.73 15.58 11.08
N ALA A 194 7.95 15.40 10.02
CA ALA A 194 7.21 14.17 9.74
C ALA A 194 8.12 12.96 9.54
N ILE A 195 9.20 13.09 8.74
CA ILE A 195 10.16 12.01 8.51
C ILE A 195 10.97 11.70 9.77
N VAL A 196 11.39 12.73 10.52
CA VAL A 196 12.10 12.57 11.80
C VAL A 196 11.21 11.86 12.82
N ALA A 197 9.95 12.28 12.96
CA ALA A 197 8.99 11.64 13.86
C ALA A 197 8.73 10.17 13.47
N ALA A 198 8.46 9.90 12.19
CA ALA A 198 8.27 8.53 11.68
C ALA A 198 9.50 7.65 11.93
N THR A 199 10.71 8.20 11.77
CA THR A 199 11.97 7.48 12.03
C THR A 199 12.16 7.21 13.52
N ALA A 200 11.93 8.20 14.38
CA ALA A 200 12.08 8.07 15.84
C ALA A 200 11.07 7.06 16.41
N LEU A 201 9.79 7.21 16.06
CA LEU A 201 8.71 6.31 16.48
C LEU A 201 8.89 4.91 15.88
N GLY A 202 9.33 4.81 14.62
CA GLY A 202 9.66 3.54 13.97
C GLY A 202 10.77 2.79 14.68
N ARG A 203 11.87 3.47 15.03
CA ARG A 203 12.96 2.88 15.83
C ARG A 203 12.51 2.45 17.22
N TYR A 204 11.64 3.21 17.87
CA TYR A 204 11.07 2.82 19.15
C TYR A 204 10.25 1.52 19.04
N LEU A 205 9.33 1.48 18.07
CA LEU A 205 8.43 0.34 17.81
C LEU A 205 9.15 -0.86 17.20
N ALA A 206 10.35 -0.68 16.64
CA ALA A 206 11.19 -1.76 16.12
C ALA A 206 11.48 -2.82 17.19
N LYS A 207 11.54 -2.46 18.47
CA LYS A 207 11.71 -3.42 19.57
C LYS A 207 10.59 -4.47 19.62
N VAL A 208 9.40 -4.14 19.10
CA VAL A 208 8.22 -5.01 19.03
C VAL A 208 8.19 -5.76 17.71
N PHE A 209 8.33 -5.04 16.61
CA PHE A 209 8.08 -5.58 15.27
C PHE A 209 9.34 -6.18 14.60
N CYS A 210 10.53 -5.78 15.06
CA CYS A 210 11.84 -6.10 14.50
C CYS A 210 12.91 -6.29 15.61
N PRO A 211 12.73 -7.21 16.58
CA PRO A 211 13.58 -7.28 17.78
C PRO A 211 15.06 -7.62 17.50
N THR A 212 15.39 -8.11 16.30
CA THR A 212 16.75 -8.46 15.86
C THR A 212 17.37 -7.43 14.91
N ALA A 213 16.76 -6.25 14.75
CA ALA A 213 17.30 -5.20 13.88
C ALA A 213 18.47 -4.48 14.54
N ASP A 214 19.67 -4.64 13.99
CA ASP A 214 20.83 -3.80 14.29
C ASP A 214 21.41 -3.24 12.99
N PRO A 215 21.08 -1.97 12.62
CA PRO A 215 21.57 -1.35 11.40
C PRO A 215 23.10 -1.24 11.32
N LYS A 216 23.80 -1.28 12.47
CA LYS A 216 25.25 -1.15 12.52
C LYS A 216 25.95 -2.47 12.17
N LEU A 217 25.34 -3.59 12.54
CA LEU A 217 25.90 -4.92 12.31
C LEU A 217 25.41 -5.56 11.01
N ASP A 218 24.19 -5.25 10.58
CA ASP A 218 23.59 -5.87 9.38
C ASP A 218 22.76 -4.86 8.57
N PRO A 219 23.41 -3.93 7.84
CA PRO A 219 22.71 -2.81 7.17
C PRO A 219 21.76 -3.27 6.05
N LEU A 220 21.99 -4.44 5.45
CA LEU A 220 21.14 -5.04 4.40
C LEU A 220 20.39 -6.29 4.89
N GLY A 221 20.39 -6.50 6.20
CA GLY A 221 19.79 -7.64 6.88
C GLY A 221 18.29 -7.74 6.74
N LYS A 222 17.75 -8.97 6.90
CA LYS A 222 16.29 -9.19 6.91
C LYS A 222 15.59 -8.34 8.00
N SER A 223 16.24 -8.14 9.15
CA SER A 223 15.71 -7.35 10.26
C SER A 223 15.79 -5.84 10.01
N THR A 224 16.89 -5.36 9.43
CA THR A 224 17.05 -3.95 9.03
C THR A 224 16.09 -3.56 7.91
N VAL A 225 15.83 -4.44 6.94
CA VAL A 225 14.81 -4.22 5.90
C VAL A 225 13.41 -4.08 6.52
N ARG A 226 13.05 -4.91 7.51
CA ARG A 226 11.77 -4.77 8.22
C ARG A 226 11.65 -3.44 8.98
N LEU A 227 12.75 -2.95 9.56
CA LEU A 227 12.79 -1.62 10.18
C LEU A 227 12.54 -0.51 9.15
N ILE A 228 13.17 -0.60 7.97
CA ILE A 228 12.95 0.34 6.88
C ILE A 228 11.47 0.31 6.43
N ASP A 229 10.89 -0.88 6.26
CA ASP A 229 9.48 -1.03 5.90
C ASP A 229 8.56 -0.35 6.92
N LEU A 230 8.86 -0.51 8.22
CA LEU A 230 8.12 0.13 9.30
C LEU A 230 8.23 1.66 9.21
N ILE A 231 9.43 2.21 9.02
CA ILE A 231 9.64 3.65 8.89
C ILE A 231 8.88 4.22 7.69
N VAL A 232 8.89 3.53 6.54
CA VAL A 232 8.15 3.95 5.34
C VAL A 232 6.64 3.95 5.61
N ILE A 233 6.10 2.89 6.24
CA ILE A 233 4.68 2.80 6.60
C ILE A 233 4.27 3.93 7.56
N LEU A 234 5.13 4.31 8.51
CA LEU A 234 4.87 5.42 9.43
C LEU A 234 5.04 6.79 8.79
N SER A 235 5.87 6.92 7.76
CA SER A 235 6.14 8.18 7.08
C SER A 235 4.92 8.69 6.32
N ILE A 236 4.17 7.80 5.65
CA ILE A 236 3.02 8.21 4.83
C ILE A 236 1.92 8.92 5.66
N PRO A 237 1.42 8.36 6.78
CA PRO A 237 0.47 9.06 7.65
C PRO A 237 1.06 10.32 8.26
N SER A 238 2.32 10.30 8.69
CA SER A 238 2.98 11.46 9.29
C SER A 238 3.09 12.65 8.32
N LEU A 239 3.30 12.38 7.02
CA LEU A 239 3.30 13.41 5.97
C LEU A 239 1.90 13.93 5.69
N LEU A 240 0.90 13.05 5.61
CA LEU A 240 -0.49 13.39 5.29
C LEU A 240 -1.14 14.26 6.37
N VAL A 241 -1.10 13.81 7.62
CA VAL A 241 -1.84 14.47 8.73
C VAL A 241 -0.95 15.29 9.66
N GLY A 242 0.37 15.28 9.44
CA GLY A 242 1.33 15.97 10.29
C GLY A 242 1.92 15.07 11.37
N TRP A 243 3.09 15.48 11.90
CA TRP A 243 3.79 14.71 12.93
C TRP A 243 3.02 14.71 14.25
N GLN A 244 2.27 15.77 14.58
CA GLN A 244 1.48 15.90 15.81
C GLN A 244 0.39 14.84 15.91
N ALA A 245 -0.31 14.55 14.81
CA ALA A 245 -1.38 13.56 14.77
C ALA A 245 -0.83 12.12 14.73
N SER A 246 0.43 11.94 14.32
CA SER A 246 1.01 10.61 14.08
C SER A 246 1.01 9.68 15.30
N PRO A 247 1.26 10.12 16.56
CA PRO A 247 1.17 9.26 17.73
C PRO A 247 -0.23 8.68 17.96
N ALA A 248 -1.29 9.50 17.80
CA ALA A 248 -2.67 9.01 17.94
C ALA A 248 -3.04 8.01 16.85
N VAL A 249 -2.65 8.27 15.59
CA VAL A 249 -2.85 7.33 14.49
C VAL A 249 -2.15 6.00 14.75
N ILE A 250 -0.91 6.03 15.27
CA ILE A 250 -0.13 4.84 15.61
C ILE A 250 -0.79 4.05 16.74
N VAL A 251 -1.25 4.72 17.80
CA VAL A 251 -1.94 4.06 18.92
C VAL A 251 -3.25 3.45 18.45
N LEU A 252 -4.03 4.17 17.65
CA LEU A 252 -5.27 3.67 17.09
C LEU A 252 -5.04 2.44 16.19
N ALA A 253 -4.04 2.50 15.30
CA ALA A 253 -3.64 1.36 14.46
C ALA A 253 -3.20 0.17 15.32
N SER A 254 -2.49 0.43 16.42
CA SER A 254 -2.04 -0.60 17.37
C SER A 254 -3.20 -1.29 18.09
N VAL A 255 -4.17 -0.52 18.58
CA VAL A 255 -5.38 -1.04 19.22
C VAL A 255 -6.20 -1.85 18.22
N LEU A 256 -6.38 -1.35 17.00
CA LEU A 256 -7.06 -2.08 15.92
C LEU A 256 -6.33 -3.39 15.59
N ALA A 257 -5.00 -3.37 15.47
CA ALA A 257 -4.19 -4.56 15.19
C ALA A 257 -4.29 -5.63 16.29
N PHE A 258 -4.46 -5.21 17.55
CA PHE A 258 -4.75 -6.10 18.68
C PHE A 258 -6.17 -6.70 18.57
N TRP A 259 -7.17 -5.85 18.30
CA TRP A 259 -8.58 -6.26 18.23
C TRP A 259 -8.92 -7.19 17.07
N ILE A 260 -8.27 -7.02 15.91
CA ILE A 260 -8.52 -7.86 14.72
C ILE A 260 -7.77 -9.20 14.77
N ARG A 261 -6.84 -9.38 15.72
CA ARG A 261 -6.05 -10.61 15.91
C ARG A 261 -6.86 -11.92 15.87
N PRO A 262 -8.01 -12.08 16.55
CA PRO A 262 -8.76 -13.34 16.54
C PRO A 262 -9.41 -13.67 15.18
N ILE A 263 -9.60 -12.67 14.31
CA ILE A 263 -10.26 -12.83 13.00
C ILE A 263 -9.22 -13.13 11.91
N MET A 264 -7.97 -12.71 12.11
CA MET A 264 -6.92 -12.82 11.10
C MET A 264 -6.33 -14.24 10.99
N PRO A 265 -5.82 -14.63 9.80
CA PRO A 265 -5.17 -15.92 9.62
C PRO A 265 -4.00 -16.10 10.61
N ARG A 266 -3.84 -17.32 11.14
CA ARG A 266 -2.81 -17.67 12.14
C ARG A 266 -1.37 -17.37 11.70
N GLN A 267 -1.12 -17.22 10.40
CA GLN A 267 0.21 -16.95 9.84
C GLN A 267 0.57 -15.45 9.82
N THR A 268 -0.36 -14.56 10.16
CA THR A 268 -0.11 -13.10 10.16
C THR A 268 0.66 -12.68 11.42
N ASP A 269 1.83 -12.08 11.21
CA ASP A 269 2.64 -11.52 12.29
C ASP A 269 2.07 -10.19 12.80
N ALA A 270 2.51 -9.77 14.00
CA ALA A 270 2.05 -8.52 14.59
C ALA A 270 2.27 -7.30 13.67
N PHE A 271 3.37 -7.30 12.91
CA PHE A 271 3.68 -6.20 12.00
C PHE A 271 2.72 -6.15 10.80
N GLY A 272 2.38 -7.30 10.19
CA GLY A 272 1.38 -7.35 9.12
C GLY A 272 0.00 -6.87 9.59
N ARG A 273 -0.42 -7.25 10.80
CA ARG A 273 -1.68 -6.75 11.40
C ARG A 273 -1.64 -5.24 11.66
N PHE A 274 -0.52 -4.72 12.15
CA PHE A 274 -0.31 -3.29 12.34
C PHE A 274 -0.35 -2.53 11.01
N ALA A 275 0.33 -3.04 9.99
CA ALA A 275 0.41 -2.41 8.68
C ALA A 275 -0.96 -2.28 7.98
N ILE A 276 -1.83 -3.29 8.08
CA ILE A 276 -3.18 -3.23 7.50
C ILE A 276 -4.15 -2.38 8.34
N ALA A 277 -3.90 -2.25 9.65
CA ALA A 277 -4.68 -1.38 10.53
C ALA A 277 -4.34 0.11 10.35
N MET A 278 -3.11 0.43 9.92
CA MET A 278 -2.63 1.80 9.71
C MET A 278 -3.53 2.66 8.78
N PRO A 279 -3.90 2.22 7.56
CA PRO A 279 -4.77 3.01 6.70
C PRO A 279 -6.20 3.18 7.26
N VAL A 280 -6.69 2.23 8.06
CA VAL A 280 -7.98 2.36 8.77
C VAL A 280 -7.89 3.47 9.83
N ALA A 281 -6.83 3.46 10.63
CA ALA A 281 -6.57 4.50 11.63
C ALA A 281 -6.37 5.89 10.99
N LEU A 282 -5.66 5.95 9.86
CA LEU A 282 -5.49 7.18 9.08
C LEU A 282 -6.82 7.69 8.52
N THR A 283 -7.68 6.81 8.02
CA THR A 283 -9.04 7.18 7.58
C THR A 283 -9.83 7.80 8.73
N PHE A 284 -9.76 7.18 9.91
CA PHE A 284 -10.44 7.69 11.10
C PHE A 284 -9.94 9.08 11.48
N GLN A 285 -8.62 9.31 11.47
CA GLN A 285 -8.03 10.63 11.66
C GLN A 285 -8.59 11.64 10.65
N ILE A 286 -8.50 11.35 9.35
CA ILE A 286 -8.92 12.30 8.30
C ILE A 286 -10.41 12.64 8.43
N VAL A 287 -11.26 11.67 8.77
CA VAL A 287 -12.72 11.87 8.84
C VAL A 287 -13.19 12.53 10.14
N PHE A 288 -12.55 12.24 11.28
CA PHE A 288 -13.10 12.57 12.60
C PHE A 288 -12.27 13.54 13.44
N TRP A 289 -11.02 13.88 13.06
CA TRP A 289 -10.13 14.66 13.93
C TRP A 289 -10.77 15.95 14.46
N ARG A 290 -11.46 16.70 13.61
CA ARG A 290 -12.09 17.97 14.00
C ARG A 290 -13.18 17.78 15.06
N ARG A 291 -13.96 16.70 14.96
CA ARG A 291 -14.98 16.37 15.97
C ARG A 291 -14.34 16.00 17.30
N LEU A 292 -13.23 15.27 17.25
CA LEU A 292 -12.48 14.85 18.43
C LEU A 292 -11.78 16.03 19.12
N ASP A 293 -11.29 16.99 18.34
CA ASP A 293 -10.71 18.24 18.82
C ASP A 293 -11.78 19.20 19.39
N SER A 294 -12.89 19.39 18.67
CA SER A 294 -14.00 20.29 19.07
C SER A 294 -14.84 19.80 20.26
N ALA A 295 -14.70 18.53 20.66
CA ALA A 295 -15.47 17.95 21.77
C ALA A 295 -15.31 18.73 23.09
N ASP A 296 -14.24 19.52 23.19
CA ASP A 296 -13.90 20.46 24.26
C ASP A 296 -14.98 21.53 24.53
N THR A 297 -15.69 22.01 23.50
CA THR A 297 -16.69 23.09 23.68
C THR A 297 -18.10 22.61 24.01
N ALA A 298 -18.44 21.34 23.74
CA ALA A 298 -19.81 20.86 23.82
C ALA A 298 -20.09 19.84 24.94
N THR A 299 -19.05 19.15 25.47
CA THR A 299 -19.25 17.99 26.36
C THR A 299 -18.84 18.20 27.82
N GLY A 300 -18.25 19.33 28.18
CA GLY A 300 -17.82 19.63 29.56
C GLY A 300 -16.71 18.72 30.10
N LEU A 301 -16.11 17.87 29.25
CA LEU A 301 -14.88 17.13 29.54
C LEU A 301 -13.71 18.12 29.51
N LEU A 302 -12.88 18.11 30.57
CA LEU A 302 -11.93 19.17 30.88
C LEU A 302 -10.76 19.39 29.90
N PHE A 303 -10.56 18.57 28.85
CA PHE A 303 -9.43 18.70 27.93
C PHE A 303 -9.70 18.11 26.52
N PRO A 304 -9.29 18.77 25.42
CA PRO A 304 -9.30 18.18 24.08
C PRO A 304 -8.22 17.10 24.04
N LEU A 305 -8.63 15.84 24.17
CA LEU A 305 -7.72 14.71 24.30
C LEU A 305 -7.07 14.30 22.98
N TRP A 306 -7.49 14.83 21.82
CA TRP A 306 -7.00 14.41 20.51
C TRP A 306 -5.90 15.34 19.99
N PRO A 307 -4.77 14.84 19.46
CA PRO A 307 -3.69 15.70 19.03
C PRO A 307 -4.04 16.39 17.70
N SER A 308 -3.88 17.69 17.68
CA SER A 308 -4.27 18.64 16.66
C SER A 308 -3.27 19.79 16.58
N GLU A 309 -3.52 20.75 15.69
CA GLU A 309 -2.70 21.95 15.53
C GLU A 309 -2.67 22.86 16.76
N ASN A 310 -3.74 22.86 17.56
CA ASN A 310 -3.89 23.71 18.75
C ASN A 310 -3.69 22.92 20.06
N SER A 311 -3.10 21.73 19.96
CA SER A 311 -2.94 20.86 21.12
C SER A 311 -1.87 21.37 22.08
N SER A 312 -2.23 21.41 23.37
CA SER A 312 -1.26 21.72 24.42
C SER A 312 -0.15 20.66 24.50
N PRO A 313 1.05 21.01 25.02
CA PRO A 313 2.12 20.04 25.26
C PRO A 313 1.68 18.81 26.06
N GLY A 314 0.72 18.97 26.99
CA GLY A 314 0.18 17.86 27.81
C GLY A 314 -0.51 16.78 26.98
N VAL A 315 -1.31 17.19 25.98
CA VAL A 315 -1.98 16.25 25.05
C VAL A 315 -0.94 15.47 24.24
N MET A 316 0.11 16.16 23.77
CA MET A 316 1.18 15.53 23.01
C MET A 316 1.96 14.50 23.86
N LEU A 317 2.30 14.87 25.10
CA LEU A 317 2.97 13.98 26.05
C LEU A 317 2.12 12.74 26.37
N PHE A 318 0.80 12.90 26.51
CA PHE A 318 -0.12 11.78 26.71
C PHE A 318 -0.06 10.78 25.56
N TRP A 319 -0.17 11.23 24.31
CA TRP A 319 -0.14 10.31 23.16
C TRP A 319 1.24 9.70 22.91
N LEU A 320 2.32 10.44 23.16
CA LEU A 320 3.67 9.88 23.14
C LEU A 320 3.84 8.79 24.21
N PHE A 321 3.31 9.01 25.41
CA PHE A 321 3.27 7.99 26.46
C PHE A 321 2.45 6.77 26.01
N MET A 322 1.31 6.96 25.36
CA MET A 322 0.50 5.85 24.83
C MET A 322 1.20 5.08 23.72
N VAL A 323 1.94 5.75 22.81
CA VAL A 323 2.85 5.07 21.88
C VAL A 323 3.90 4.26 22.65
N GLY A 324 4.40 4.81 23.75
CA GLY A 324 5.29 4.15 24.69
C GLY A 324 4.75 2.81 25.21
N MET A 325 3.43 2.70 25.40
CA MET A 325 2.75 1.50 25.91
C MET A 325 2.43 0.45 24.84
N VAL A 326 2.48 0.80 23.55
CA VAL A 326 2.21 -0.12 22.42
C VAL A 326 2.93 -1.48 22.52
N PRO A 327 4.23 -1.54 22.90
CA PRO A 327 4.93 -2.81 23.10
C PRO A 327 4.28 -3.78 24.08
N LEU A 328 3.53 -3.31 25.07
CA LEU A 328 3.01 -4.15 26.15
C LEU A 328 1.92 -5.12 25.66
N TRP A 329 1.12 -4.73 24.66
CA TRP A 329 -0.01 -5.53 24.16
C TRP A 329 0.20 -6.10 22.76
N LEU A 330 1.17 -5.61 21.98
CA LEU A 330 1.46 -6.10 20.62
C LEU A 330 2.64 -7.06 20.51
N ARG A 331 3.42 -7.25 21.58
CA ARG A 331 4.56 -8.17 21.58
C ARG A 331 4.10 -9.61 21.40
N GLU A 332 4.57 -10.26 20.35
CA GLU A 332 4.39 -11.69 20.15
C GLU A 332 5.48 -12.46 20.90
N SER A 333 5.09 -13.44 21.71
CA SER A 333 6.04 -14.32 22.39
C SER A 333 6.79 -15.17 21.36
N PRO A 334 8.12 -15.36 21.51
CA PRO A 334 8.94 -16.14 20.57
C PRO A 334 8.51 -17.60 20.40
N ALA A 335 7.67 -18.13 21.29
CA ALA A 335 7.12 -19.49 21.19
C ALA A 335 6.13 -19.70 20.02
N ASN A 336 5.56 -18.63 19.45
CA ASN A 336 4.63 -18.71 18.31
C ASN A 336 5.30 -18.49 16.94
N THR A 337 6.63 -18.25 16.91
CA THR A 337 7.37 -18.16 15.65
C THR A 337 7.60 -19.57 15.15
N ASN A 338 6.72 -20.06 14.29
CA ASN A 338 6.85 -21.38 13.68
C ASN A 338 8.20 -21.44 12.94
N PRO A 339 9.15 -22.32 13.35
CA PRO A 339 10.52 -22.34 12.80
C PRO A 339 10.57 -22.57 11.28
N ASN A 340 9.48 -23.07 10.69
CA ASN A 340 9.35 -23.26 9.24
C ASN A 340 9.20 -21.95 8.44
N THR A 341 9.05 -20.79 9.06
CA THR A 341 9.10 -19.49 8.35
C THR A 341 10.52 -18.94 8.21
N ALA A 342 11.51 -19.54 8.89
CA ALA A 342 12.92 -19.19 8.74
C ALA A 342 13.62 -19.96 7.60
N ASN A 343 13.06 -21.09 7.15
CA ASN A 343 13.58 -21.89 6.04
C ASN A 343 12.84 -21.59 4.72
N THR A 344 12.88 -20.35 4.26
CA THR A 344 12.94 -20.12 2.81
C THR A 344 14.41 -20.19 2.43
N ASN A 345 14.81 -21.38 1.98
CA ASN A 345 16.12 -21.68 1.44
C ASN A 345 16.44 -20.63 0.34
N PRO A 346 17.59 -19.93 0.37
CA PRO A 346 17.90 -18.92 -0.65
C PRO A 346 18.06 -19.50 -2.06
N ASN A 347 18.21 -20.82 -2.18
CA ASN A 347 18.66 -21.47 -3.41
C ASN A 347 17.54 -22.04 -4.30
N THR A 348 16.26 -21.86 -4.00
CA THR A 348 15.20 -22.41 -4.89
C THR A 348 14.83 -21.48 -6.04
N GLY A 349 15.11 -20.18 -5.95
CA GLY A 349 14.92 -19.24 -7.07
C GLY A 349 16.02 -19.34 -8.14
N ASP A 350 17.26 -19.55 -7.71
CA ASP A 350 18.41 -19.66 -8.62
C ASP A 350 18.48 -21.04 -9.29
N ALA A 351 18.01 -22.09 -8.62
CA ALA A 351 17.93 -23.43 -9.18
C ALA A 351 16.85 -23.52 -10.29
N GLU A 352 15.64 -22.97 -10.06
CA GLU A 352 14.58 -22.95 -11.09
C GLU A 352 14.93 -22.01 -12.25
N LEU A 353 15.58 -20.87 -12.01
CA LEU A 353 16.05 -19.97 -13.07
C LEU A 353 17.21 -20.57 -13.88
N SER A 354 18.13 -21.29 -13.24
CA SER A 354 19.22 -21.99 -13.94
C SER A 354 18.71 -23.20 -14.73
N SER A 355 17.69 -23.91 -14.24
CA SER A 355 17.06 -25.00 -14.98
C SER A 355 16.24 -24.49 -16.15
N ASP A 356 15.54 -23.37 -16.00
CA ASP A 356 14.77 -22.74 -17.09
C ASP A 356 15.67 -22.12 -18.16
N LEU A 357 16.84 -21.59 -17.77
CA LEU A 357 17.87 -21.14 -18.73
C LEU A 357 18.51 -22.34 -19.45
N ALA A 358 18.87 -23.40 -18.72
CA ALA A 358 19.43 -24.61 -19.32
C ALA A 358 18.42 -25.34 -20.25
N LEU A 359 17.13 -25.34 -19.90
CA LEU A 359 16.06 -25.89 -20.75
C LEU A 359 15.82 -25.04 -22.01
N LYS A 360 15.97 -23.71 -21.92
CA LYS A 360 15.86 -22.81 -23.09
C LYS A 360 17.07 -22.91 -24.00
N ASP A 361 18.27 -23.03 -23.45
CA ASP A 361 19.51 -23.21 -24.22
C ASP A 361 19.49 -24.57 -24.94
N ALA A 362 19.04 -25.64 -24.26
CA ALA A 362 18.87 -26.95 -24.88
C ALA A 362 17.79 -26.96 -25.99
N ALA A 363 16.68 -26.24 -25.80
CA ALA A 363 15.65 -26.11 -26.83
C ALA A 363 16.13 -25.31 -28.05
N PHE A 364 16.93 -24.27 -27.84
CA PHE A 364 17.52 -23.45 -28.89
C PHE A 364 18.58 -24.20 -29.70
N GLU A 365 19.44 -24.99 -29.04
CA GLU A 365 20.40 -25.86 -29.74
C GLU A 365 19.70 -26.97 -30.55
N GLN A 366 18.58 -27.49 -30.06
CA GLN A 366 17.80 -28.49 -30.78
C GLN A 366 17.10 -27.91 -32.03
N GLU A 367 16.67 -26.65 -31.97
CA GLU A 367 16.06 -25.93 -33.09
C GLU A 367 17.09 -25.59 -34.18
N LEU A 368 18.30 -25.14 -33.79
CA LEU A 368 19.45 -24.95 -34.68
C LEU A 368 19.91 -26.27 -35.35
N ALA A 369 19.95 -27.37 -34.61
CA ALA A 369 20.34 -28.68 -35.17
C ALA A 369 19.31 -29.26 -36.15
N VAL A 370 18.02 -28.90 -36.00
CA VAL A 370 16.96 -29.28 -36.94
C VAL A 370 17.01 -28.41 -38.21
N GLU A 371 17.40 -27.15 -38.08
CA GLU A 371 17.52 -26.21 -39.20
C GLU A 371 18.76 -26.51 -40.07
N ASP A 372 19.90 -26.83 -39.44
CA ASP A 372 21.11 -27.30 -40.15
C ASP A 372 20.89 -28.63 -40.88
N ARG A 373 20.09 -29.54 -40.33
CA ARG A 373 19.76 -30.81 -40.99
C ARG A 373 18.84 -30.60 -42.20
N LYS A 374 17.93 -29.62 -42.15
CA LYS A 374 17.10 -29.22 -43.30
C LYS A 374 17.91 -28.53 -44.41
N LEU A 375 18.93 -27.75 -44.05
CA LEU A 375 19.87 -27.13 -45.00
C LEU A 375 20.83 -28.17 -45.63
N GLY A 376 21.24 -29.18 -44.86
CA GLY A 376 22.04 -30.31 -45.36
C GLY A 376 21.30 -31.16 -46.38
N ASP A 377 20.05 -31.54 -46.09
CA ASP A 377 19.22 -32.37 -47.00
C ASP A 377 18.79 -31.62 -48.28
N ALA A 378 18.67 -30.30 -48.23
CA ALA A 378 18.42 -29.48 -49.42
C ALA A 378 19.64 -29.38 -50.37
N SER A 379 20.86 -29.61 -49.86
CA SER A 379 22.10 -29.59 -50.66
C SER A 379 22.45 -30.94 -51.30
N GLY A 380 21.84 -32.04 -50.85
CA GLY A 380 22.11 -33.41 -51.33
C GLY A 380 21.29 -33.85 -52.55
N ALA A 381 20.24 -33.10 -52.92
CA ALA A 381 19.29 -33.50 -53.97
C ALA A 381 19.63 -33.04 -55.40
N ALA A 382 20.85 -32.55 -55.65
CA ALA A 382 21.26 -32.05 -56.96
C ALA A 382 22.57 -32.69 -57.45
N ARG A 383 22.56 -34.00 -57.73
CA ARG A 383 23.59 -34.69 -58.54
C ARG A 383 23.05 -36.01 -59.08
N GLU A 384 22.24 -35.94 -60.13
CA GLU A 384 22.00 -37.06 -61.05
C GLU A 384 23.07 -37.05 -62.16
N PRO A 385 23.70 -38.18 -62.49
CA PRO A 385 24.69 -38.26 -63.56
C PRO A 385 24.00 -38.38 -64.93
N THR A 386 24.35 -37.49 -65.85
CA THR A 386 23.93 -37.54 -67.25
C THR A 386 24.75 -38.59 -67.99
N GLU A 387 24.20 -39.80 -68.15
CA GLU A 387 24.79 -40.83 -69.02
C GLU A 387 24.20 -40.71 -70.44
N ARG A 388 25.08 -40.37 -71.38
CA ARG A 388 24.80 -40.08 -72.78
C ARG A 388 24.82 -41.40 -73.60
N LYS A 389 23.69 -41.78 -74.20
CA LYS A 389 23.61 -42.77 -75.29
C LYS A 389 22.67 -42.33 -76.41
N ARG A 390 23.24 -42.18 -77.61
CA ARG A 390 22.70 -42.26 -78.98
C ARG A 390 23.86 -41.86 -79.91
N ASP A 391 24.61 -42.80 -80.49
CA ASP A 391 24.31 -43.64 -81.67
C ASP A 391 24.53 -42.92 -83.02
N ALA A 392 25.34 -43.59 -83.84
CA ALA A 392 25.40 -43.64 -85.31
C ALA A 392 26.12 -42.52 -86.13
N ASP A 393 27.17 -43.00 -86.81
CA ASP A 393 27.54 -42.84 -88.23
C ASP A 393 27.82 -41.45 -88.82
N THR A 394 29.10 -41.12 -89.02
CA THR A 394 29.82 -41.19 -90.33
C THR A 394 31.29 -40.84 -90.19
#